data_AF-A0A9X0CTC2-F1
#
_entry.id   AF-A0A9X0CTC2-F1
#
_cell.length_a   1.000
_cell.length_b   1.000
_cell.length_c   1.000
_cell.angle_alpha   90.00
_cell.angle_beta   90.00
_cell.angle_gamma   90.00
#
_symmetry.space_group_name_H-M   'P 1'
#
loop_
_entity.id
_entity.type
_entity.pdbx_description
1 polymer ?
#
loop_
_entity_poly.entity_id
_entity_poly.type
_entity_poly.pdbx_seq_one_letter_code
_entity_poly.pdbx_strand_id
1 'polypeptide(L)'
;MSLGGAAAASVLTGIVDAFKAVAQSNEVPLKTIVASLLLLGVKEFLNDIIFSCPEENFAIYGSLFICGPSIFLFCLSLLASSAFWQAVTGCCLLRCRGKKLLLLKAKNTVFVACLAPVIWLIYAFVEEDYYVCAKLGPLDAALAKANATGLKDAVNTVNKEFSQTKNESQLIAWGLVLGLVIVSTFFVTVYRLCLPIDPKLQGEYAFQEYEADKAVALFNEKVKPLAEQDAKQLIDSLFEKYKDKNHVEQIRVIEDQLKKMFPRHAGVLNGPYRVEKPDTKMNVPAPSHASEDVELQPMLDTIHA
;
A
#
# COMPACT_ATOMS: atom_id res chain seq x y z
N MET A 1 21.68 -16.00 -8.48
CA MET A 1 21.38 -15.08 -7.36
C MET A 1 20.08 -14.34 -7.67
N SER A 2 18.90 -14.89 -7.36
CA SER A 2 17.62 -14.17 -7.52
C SER A 2 16.52 -14.62 -6.53
N LEU A 3 16.86 -15.31 -5.45
CA LEU A 3 15.86 -15.88 -4.52
C LEU A 3 15.35 -14.90 -3.45
N GLY A 4 16.02 -13.76 -3.22
CA GLY A 4 15.68 -12.86 -2.10
C GLY A 4 14.43 -11.97 -2.31
N GLY A 5 14.10 -11.63 -3.56
CA GLY A 5 13.00 -10.69 -3.86
C GLY A 5 11.60 -11.28 -3.69
N ALA A 6 11.42 -12.57 -4.00
CA ALA A 6 10.14 -13.25 -3.88
C ALA A 6 9.76 -13.53 -2.41
N ALA A 7 10.76 -13.84 -1.57
CA ALA A 7 10.56 -14.12 -0.15
C ALA A 7 10.14 -12.86 0.64
N ALA A 8 10.77 -11.71 0.36
CA ALA A 8 10.40 -10.44 1.00
C ALA A 8 8.96 -10.01 0.63
N ALA A 9 8.57 -10.20 -0.64
CA ALA A 9 7.22 -9.89 -1.09
C ALA A 9 6.18 -10.81 -0.46
N SER A 10 6.43 -12.13 -0.37
CA SER A 10 5.49 -13.07 0.28
C SER A 10 5.34 -12.82 1.78
N VAL A 11 6.43 -12.43 2.46
CA VAL A 11 6.43 -12.13 3.90
C VAL A 11 5.66 -10.83 4.16
N LEU A 12 5.89 -9.77 3.38
CA LEU A 12 5.13 -8.52 3.48
C LEU A 12 3.64 -8.71 3.19
N THR A 13 3.30 -9.54 2.19
CA THR A 13 1.90 -9.86 1.87
C THR A 13 1.25 -10.64 3.00
N GLY A 14 1.94 -11.63 3.57
CA GLY A 14 1.48 -12.38 4.74
C GLY A 14 1.31 -11.53 6.00
N ILE A 15 2.20 -10.55 6.22
CA ILE A 15 2.09 -9.57 7.31
C ILE A 15 0.85 -8.68 7.10
N VAL A 16 0.65 -8.15 5.89
CA VAL A 16 -0.50 -7.29 5.57
C VAL A 16 -1.82 -8.06 5.67
N ASP A 17 -1.87 -9.30 5.20
CA ASP A 17 -3.05 -10.16 5.28
C ASP A 17 -3.35 -10.57 6.73
N ALA A 18 -2.33 -10.83 7.54
CA ALA A 18 -2.51 -11.08 8.96
C ALA A 18 -2.97 -9.82 9.72
N PHE A 19 -2.44 -8.64 9.39
CA PHE A 19 -2.94 -7.36 9.92
C PHE A 19 -4.39 -7.11 9.53
N LYS A 20 -4.77 -7.47 8.29
CA LYS A 20 -6.15 -7.36 7.79
C LYS A 20 -7.09 -8.33 8.49
N ALA A 21 -6.65 -9.57 8.74
CA ALA A 21 -7.39 -10.56 9.52
C ALA A 21 -7.55 -10.14 11.00
N VAL A 22 -6.51 -9.55 11.59
CA VAL A 22 -6.51 -8.99 12.95
C VAL A 22 -7.41 -7.75 13.06
N ALA A 23 -7.48 -6.93 12.01
CA ALA A 23 -8.37 -5.77 11.95
C ALA A 23 -9.86 -6.16 11.86
N GLN A 24 -10.16 -7.32 11.26
CA GLN A 24 -11.54 -7.78 11.05
C GLN A 24 -12.11 -8.67 12.18
N SER A 25 -11.29 -9.20 13.08
CA SER A 25 -11.73 -10.02 14.22
C SER A 25 -12.16 -9.16 15.42
N ASN A 26 -13.18 -9.58 16.19
CA ASN A 26 -13.63 -8.92 17.42
C ASN A 26 -13.05 -9.53 18.71
N GLU A 27 -12.25 -10.61 18.61
CA GLU A 27 -11.72 -11.31 19.79
C GLU A 27 -10.29 -10.85 20.13
N VAL A 28 -10.16 -10.10 21.21
CA VAL A 28 -8.91 -9.51 21.74
C VAL A 28 -7.75 -10.52 21.94
N PRO A 29 -7.96 -11.78 22.40
CA PRO A 29 -6.85 -12.71 22.67
C PRO A 29 -6.15 -13.25 21.41
N LEU A 30 -6.87 -13.42 20.30
CA LEU A 30 -6.31 -13.92 19.04
C LEU A 30 -5.37 -12.90 18.39
N LYS A 31 -5.65 -11.60 18.58
CA LYS A 31 -4.87 -10.49 18.03
C LYS A 31 -3.47 -10.41 18.63
N THR A 32 -3.36 -10.60 19.94
CA THR A 32 -2.07 -10.54 20.65
C THR A 32 -1.19 -11.74 20.36
N ILE A 33 -1.77 -12.94 20.23
CA ILE A 33 -1.01 -14.17 19.91
C ILE A 33 -0.45 -14.10 18.49
N VAL A 34 -1.27 -13.75 17.50
CA VAL A 34 -0.84 -13.63 16.10
C VAL A 34 0.20 -12.52 15.94
N ALA A 35 0.01 -11.37 16.58
CA ALA A 35 1.01 -10.29 16.57
C ALA A 35 2.34 -10.71 17.21
N SER A 36 2.30 -11.48 18.30
CA SER A 36 3.50 -11.98 18.97
C SER A 36 4.24 -13.01 18.11
N LEU A 37 3.52 -13.93 17.46
CA LEU A 37 4.11 -14.90 16.51
C LEU A 37 4.72 -14.21 15.29
N LEU A 38 4.07 -13.16 14.78
CA LEU A 38 4.61 -12.34 13.68
C LEU A 38 5.87 -11.60 14.10
N LEU A 39 5.89 -11.00 15.29
CA LEU A 39 7.07 -10.32 15.83
C LEU A 39 8.23 -11.29 16.04
N LEU A 40 7.96 -12.51 16.52
CA LEU A 40 8.96 -13.57 16.68
C LEU A 40 9.51 -14.03 15.32
N GLY A 41 8.63 -14.31 14.34
CA GLY A 41 9.06 -14.73 13.00
C GLY A 41 9.81 -13.64 12.23
N VAL A 42 9.45 -12.37 12.42
CA VAL A 42 10.21 -11.23 11.87
C VAL A 42 11.56 -11.11 12.57
N LYS A 43 11.62 -11.30 13.90
CA LYS A 43 12.88 -11.28 14.65
C LYS A 43 13.83 -12.39 14.21
N GLU A 44 13.35 -13.62 14.03
CA GLU A 44 14.16 -14.73 13.51
C GLU A 44 14.60 -14.52 12.06
N PHE A 45 13.72 -14.01 11.21
CA PHE A 45 14.08 -13.68 9.82
C PHE A 45 15.11 -12.54 9.73
N LEU A 46 15.05 -11.56 10.63
CA LEU A 46 16.03 -10.47 10.69
C LEU A 46 17.35 -10.90 11.32
N ASN A 47 17.33 -11.79 12.32
CA ASN A 47 18.54 -12.40 12.89
C ASN A 47 19.31 -13.22 11.83
N ASP A 48 18.60 -13.84 10.89
CA ASP A 48 19.20 -14.54 9.75
C ASP A 48 19.83 -13.59 8.72
N ILE A 49 19.53 -12.28 8.76
CA ILE A 49 20.23 -11.24 7.99
C ILE A 49 21.44 -10.73 8.80
N ILE A 50 22.36 -11.65 9.14
CA ILE A 50 23.78 -11.48 9.47
C ILE A 50 24.19 -10.03 9.85
N PHE A 51 23.69 -9.49 10.96
CA PHE A 51 24.22 -8.23 11.46
C PHE A 51 25.56 -8.52 12.15
N SER A 52 26.65 -8.16 11.49
CA SER A 52 28.00 -8.22 12.07
C SER A 52 28.62 -6.83 11.96
N CYS A 53 28.91 -6.23 13.10
CA CYS A 53 29.49 -4.88 13.14
C CYS A 53 30.93 -4.92 12.61
N PRO A 54 31.24 -4.24 11.49
CA PRO A 54 32.60 -4.24 10.95
C PRO A 54 33.53 -3.36 11.80
N GLU A 55 34.84 -3.61 11.75
CA GLU A 55 35.82 -2.76 12.44
C GLU A 55 36.03 -1.41 11.74
N GLU A 56 35.88 -1.38 10.41
CA GLU A 56 35.96 -0.17 9.60
C GLU A 56 34.59 0.25 9.10
N ASN A 57 34.36 1.57 8.98
CA ASN A 57 33.12 2.15 8.49
C ASN A 57 31.84 1.73 9.26
N PHE A 58 31.99 1.29 10.52
CA PHE A 58 30.87 0.88 11.39
C PHE A 58 29.78 1.94 11.50
N ALA A 59 30.14 3.22 11.47
CA ALA A 59 29.18 4.32 11.56
C ALA A 59 28.17 4.33 10.42
N ILE A 60 28.65 4.13 9.18
CA ILE A 60 27.80 4.10 7.99
C ILE A 60 27.00 2.79 7.96
N TYR A 61 27.67 1.68 8.28
CA TYR A 61 27.04 0.36 8.30
C TYR A 61 25.88 0.30 9.30
N GLY A 62 26.11 0.64 10.57
CA GLY A 62 25.07 0.68 11.59
C GLY A 62 23.93 1.64 11.24
N SER A 63 24.26 2.84 10.75
CA SER A 63 23.25 3.82 10.31
C SER A 63 22.40 3.32 9.15
N LEU A 64 22.99 2.57 8.21
CA LEU A 64 22.26 1.99 7.07
C LEU A 64 21.28 0.91 7.53
N PHE A 65 21.61 0.12 8.55
CA PHE A 65 20.68 -0.87 9.12
C PHE A 65 19.54 -0.23 9.92
N ILE A 66 19.76 0.96 10.49
CA ILE A 66 18.70 1.75 11.13
C ILE A 66 17.79 2.40 10.07
N CYS A 67 18.37 3.17 9.14
CA CYS A 67 17.62 4.00 8.20
C CYS A 67 17.16 3.23 6.96
N GLY A 68 17.91 2.25 6.49
CA GLY A 68 17.66 1.54 5.23
C GLY A 68 16.29 0.86 5.20
N PRO A 69 15.98 -0.04 6.16
CA PRO A 69 14.67 -0.67 6.21
C PRO A 69 13.55 0.34 6.50
N SER A 70 13.80 1.39 7.27
CA SER A 70 12.84 2.48 7.47
C SER A 70 12.47 3.16 6.15
N ILE A 71 13.46 3.58 5.35
CA ILE A 71 13.23 4.21 4.04
C ILE A 71 12.53 3.23 3.08
N PHE A 72 12.96 1.97 3.07
CA PHE A 72 12.35 0.94 2.24
C PHE A 72 10.86 0.73 2.57
N LEU A 73 10.53 0.59 3.86
CA LEU A 73 9.14 0.45 4.33
C LEU A 73 8.31 1.71 4.05
N PHE A 74 8.90 2.89 4.18
CA PHE A 74 8.24 4.14 3.82
C PHE A 74 7.91 4.19 2.32
N CYS A 75 8.86 3.87 1.45
CA CYS A 75 8.64 3.82 0.00
C CYS A 75 7.56 2.78 -0.38
N LEU A 76 7.60 1.58 0.21
CA LEU A 76 6.57 0.57 -0.02
C LEU A 76 5.19 1.04 0.44
N SER A 77 5.12 1.70 1.59
CA SER A 77 3.86 2.22 2.14
C SER A 77 3.27 3.32 1.25
N LEU A 78 4.11 4.16 0.63
CA LEU A 78 3.67 5.13 -0.36
C LEU A 78 3.20 4.47 -1.66
N LEU A 79 3.92 3.46 -2.15
CA LEU A 79 3.56 2.73 -3.38
C LEU A 79 2.25 1.95 -3.24
N ALA A 80 1.95 1.41 -2.06
CA ALA A 80 0.71 0.71 -1.78
C ALA A 80 -0.50 1.66 -1.57
N SER A 81 -0.24 2.96 -1.37
CA SER A 81 -1.27 3.94 -1.08
C SER A 81 -1.99 4.39 -2.35
N SER A 82 -3.26 4.00 -2.50
CA SER A 82 -4.13 4.51 -3.57
C SER A 82 -4.30 6.03 -3.50
N ALA A 83 -4.31 6.61 -2.29
CA ALA A 83 -4.39 8.06 -2.10
C ALA A 83 -3.15 8.79 -2.61
N PHE A 84 -1.96 8.20 -2.48
CA PHE A 84 -0.74 8.75 -3.06
C PHE A 84 -0.85 8.80 -4.59
N TRP A 85 -1.28 7.71 -5.22
CA TRP A 85 -1.48 7.67 -6.68
C TRP A 85 -2.59 8.62 -7.15
N GLN A 86 -3.68 8.74 -6.42
CA GLN A 86 -4.75 9.71 -6.69
C GLN A 86 -4.23 11.16 -6.57
N ALA A 87 -3.34 11.44 -5.63
CA ALA A 87 -2.72 12.75 -5.51
C ALA A 87 -1.73 13.04 -6.66
N VAL A 88 -0.90 12.06 -7.02
CA VAL A 88 0.08 12.19 -8.11
C VAL A 88 -0.62 12.35 -9.47
N THR A 89 -1.62 11.51 -9.76
CA THR A 89 -2.39 11.58 -11.01
C THR A 89 -3.36 12.77 -11.04
N GLY A 90 -3.99 13.09 -9.91
CA GLY A 90 -4.92 14.21 -9.77
C GLY A 90 -4.27 15.59 -9.77
N CYS A 91 -2.97 15.71 -9.42
CA CYS A 91 -2.28 17.01 -9.40
C CYS A 91 -2.23 17.69 -10.79
N CYS A 92 -2.19 16.88 -11.86
CA CYS A 92 -2.14 17.35 -13.24
C CYS A 92 -3.53 17.64 -13.84
N LEU A 93 -4.60 17.04 -13.31
CA LEU A 93 -5.97 17.11 -13.85
C LEU A 93 -6.92 18.00 -13.04
N LEU A 94 -6.65 18.27 -11.75
CA LEU A 94 -7.56 19.06 -10.91
C LEU A 94 -7.19 20.55 -10.82
N ARG A 95 -8.18 21.39 -11.13
CA ARG A 95 -8.19 22.85 -10.88
C ARG A 95 -8.02 23.13 -9.38
N CYS A 96 -7.29 24.19 -9.03
CA CYS A 96 -6.73 24.50 -7.70
C CYS A 96 -7.68 24.39 -6.48
N ARG A 97 -9.00 24.43 -6.63
CA ARG A 97 -9.97 24.26 -5.53
C ARG A 97 -10.10 22.82 -5.02
N GLY A 98 -9.83 21.80 -5.84
CA GLY A 98 -9.87 20.39 -5.43
C GLY A 98 -8.61 19.92 -4.68
N LYS A 99 -7.50 20.67 -4.78
CA LYS A 99 -6.20 20.27 -4.21
C LYS A 99 -6.20 20.24 -2.67
N LYS A 100 -6.91 21.16 -2.00
CA LYS A 100 -6.98 21.21 -0.52
C LYS A 100 -7.70 20.02 0.09
N LEU A 101 -8.82 19.59 -0.50
CA LEU A 101 -9.59 18.44 -0.01
C LEU A 101 -8.81 17.13 -0.24
N LEU A 102 -8.15 17.03 -1.38
CA LEU A 102 -7.30 15.88 -1.74
C LEU A 102 -6.05 15.80 -0.84
N LEU A 103 -5.44 16.94 -0.50
CA LEU A 103 -4.38 17.03 0.51
C LEU A 103 -4.88 16.63 1.91
N LEU A 104 -6.11 17.00 2.29
CA LEU A 104 -6.70 16.62 3.57
C LEU A 104 -6.93 15.10 3.66
N LYS A 105 -7.45 14.48 2.59
CA LYS A 105 -7.59 13.01 2.50
C LYS A 105 -6.21 12.32 2.47
N ALA A 106 -5.26 12.86 1.72
CA ALA A 106 -3.90 12.31 1.65
C ALA A 106 -3.17 12.36 2.99
N LYS A 107 -3.43 13.37 3.85
CA LYS A 107 -2.77 13.51 5.16
C LYS A 107 -3.01 12.30 6.08
N ASN A 108 -4.24 11.78 6.12
CA ASN A 108 -4.53 10.57 6.91
C ASN A 108 -3.79 9.36 6.35
N THR A 109 -3.66 9.25 5.02
CA THR A 109 -2.94 8.14 4.40
C THR A 109 -1.42 8.23 4.58
N VAL A 110 -0.85 9.43 4.56
CA VAL A 110 0.58 9.66 4.87
C VAL A 110 0.87 9.29 6.32
N PHE A 111 -0.01 9.64 7.26
CA PHE A 111 0.14 9.24 8.65
C PHE A 111 0.18 7.71 8.81
N VAL A 112 -0.73 7.00 8.16
CA VAL A 112 -0.74 5.52 8.15
C VAL A 112 0.53 4.96 7.49
N ALA A 113 1.01 5.57 6.41
CA ALA A 113 2.23 5.15 5.72
C ALA A 113 3.50 5.37 6.57
N CYS A 114 3.49 6.31 7.51
CA CYS A 114 4.60 6.55 8.44
C CYS A 114 4.64 5.56 9.62
N LEU A 115 3.61 4.74 9.85
CA LEU A 115 3.60 3.82 10.99
C LEU A 115 4.65 2.73 10.85
N ALA A 116 4.71 2.05 9.70
CA ALA A 116 5.69 1.00 9.44
C ALA A 116 7.16 1.46 9.61
N PRO A 117 7.61 2.59 9.02
CA PRO A 117 8.97 3.07 9.21
C PRO A 117 9.28 3.52 10.63
N VAL A 118 8.31 4.09 11.36
CA VAL A 118 8.49 4.48 12.76
C VAL A 118 8.59 3.26 13.67
N ILE A 119 7.77 2.23 13.44
CA ILE A 119 7.84 0.96 14.17
C ILE A 119 9.23 0.32 13.98
N TRP A 120 9.76 0.32 12.76
CA TRP A 120 11.12 -0.15 12.51
C TRP A 120 12.16 0.63 13.30
N LEU A 121 12.09 1.97 13.30
CA LEU A 121 13.03 2.79 14.05
C LEU A 121 12.98 2.47 15.55
N ILE A 122 11.77 2.34 16.13
CA ILE A 122 11.60 1.93 17.52
C ILE A 122 12.29 0.58 17.75
N TYR A 123 12.03 -0.42 16.91
CA TYR A 123 12.67 -1.73 17.01
C TYR A 123 14.20 -1.62 16.93
N ALA A 124 14.74 -0.87 15.97
CA ALA A 124 16.17 -0.72 15.77
C ALA A 124 16.88 -0.05 16.97
N PHE A 125 16.23 0.91 17.64
CA PHE A 125 16.76 1.53 18.85
C PHE A 125 16.56 0.65 20.10
N VAL A 126 15.52 -0.20 20.13
CA VAL A 126 15.33 -1.21 21.20
C VAL A 126 16.37 -2.33 21.10
N GLU A 127 16.74 -2.75 19.89
CA GLU A 127 17.74 -3.81 19.69
C GLU A 127 19.17 -3.36 20.04
N GLU A 128 19.40 -2.08 20.38
CA GLU A 128 20.65 -1.46 20.87
C GLU A 128 21.88 -1.59 19.94
N ASP A 129 22.15 -2.78 19.41
CA ASP A 129 23.33 -3.19 18.68
C ASP A 129 23.55 -2.38 17.41
N TYR A 130 22.49 -2.00 16.69
CA TYR A 130 22.60 -1.14 15.51
C TYR A 130 23.13 0.26 15.86
N TYR A 131 22.62 0.83 16.96
CA TYR A 131 23.02 2.17 17.42
C TYR A 131 24.41 2.15 18.07
N VAL A 132 24.70 1.13 18.89
CA VAL A 132 26.01 0.92 19.49
C VAL A 132 27.07 0.73 18.41
N CYS A 133 26.80 -0.10 17.40
CA CYS A 133 27.69 -0.28 16.26
C CYS A 133 27.89 1.03 15.49
N ALA A 134 26.82 1.81 15.25
CA ALA A 134 26.93 3.08 14.54
C ALA A 134 27.79 4.13 15.30
N LYS A 135 27.78 4.11 16.64
CA LYS A 135 28.46 5.11 17.46
C LYS A 135 29.87 4.70 17.88
N LEU A 136 30.04 3.45 18.32
CA LEU A 136 31.26 2.95 18.98
C LEU A 136 31.96 1.82 18.21
N GLY A 137 31.26 1.16 17.28
CA GLY A 137 31.78 -0.01 16.57
C GLY A 137 31.76 -1.29 17.42
N PRO A 138 32.54 -2.32 17.05
CA PRO A 138 32.50 -3.62 17.71
C PRO A 138 33.15 -3.58 19.10
N LEU A 139 32.44 -4.13 20.10
CA LEU A 139 32.88 -4.16 21.50
C LEU A 139 34.19 -4.94 21.68
N ASP A 140 34.35 -6.06 20.99
CA ASP A 140 35.52 -6.93 21.13
C ASP A 140 36.81 -6.22 20.70
N ALA A 141 36.76 -5.43 19.62
CA ALA A 141 37.91 -4.64 19.16
C ALA A 141 38.28 -3.54 20.16
N ALA A 142 37.26 -2.88 20.74
CA ALA A 142 37.48 -1.85 21.78
C ALA A 142 38.09 -2.46 23.06
N LEU A 143 37.61 -3.62 23.49
CA LEU A 143 38.14 -4.34 24.65
C LEU A 143 39.54 -4.90 24.41
N ALA A 144 39.83 -5.44 23.21
CA ALA A 144 41.17 -5.90 22.86
C ALA A 144 42.19 -4.76 22.92
N LYS A 145 41.83 -3.58 22.41
CA LYS A 145 42.67 -2.37 22.45
C LYS A 145 42.88 -1.87 23.89
N ALA A 146 41.86 -1.94 24.74
CA ALA A 146 41.98 -1.58 26.16
C ALA A 146 42.84 -2.59 26.94
N ASN A 147 42.65 -3.89 26.73
CA ASN A 147 43.47 -4.94 27.36
C ASN A 147 44.95 -4.84 26.98
N ALA A 148 45.26 -4.45 25.74
CA ALA A 148 46.64 -4.24 25.29
C ALA A 148 47.38 -3.13 26.07
N THR A 149 46.65 -2.18 26.70
CA THR A 149 47.26 -1.16 27.56
C THR A 149 47.60 -1.65 28.97
N GLY A 150 47.14 -2.86 29.36
CA GLY A 150 47.41 -3.46 30.67
C GLY A 150 46.74 -2.76 31.86
N LEU A 151 45.92 -1.74 31.62
CA LEU A 151 45.29 -0.93 32.66
C LEU A 151 43.82 -1.35 32.86
N LYS A 152 43.48 -1.84 34.06
CA LYS A 152 42.10 -2.22 34.40
C LYS A 152 41.11 -1.07 34.23
N ASP A 153 41.55 0.16 34.45
CA ASP A 153 40.72 1.36 34.31
C ASP A 153 40.31 1.64 32.85
N ALA A 154 41.13 1.23 31.87
CA ALA A 154 40.79 1.36 30.44
C ALA A 154 39.61 0.46 30.06
N VAL A 155 39.61 -0.79 30.54
CA VAL A 155 38.52 -1.75 30.30
C VAL A 155 37.22 -1.30 30.96
N ASN A 156 37.29 -0.79 32.19
CA ASN A 156 36.12 -0.26 32.89
C ASN A 156 35.54 0.97 32.18
N THR A 157 36.40 1.84 31.64
CA THR A 157 35.98 3.01 30.86
C THR A 157 35.23 2.58 29.60
N VAL A 158 35.76 1.63 28.82
CA VAL A 158 35.10 1.09 27.62
C VAL A 158 33.73 0.51 27.98
N ASN A 159 33.65 -0.38 28.97
CA ASN A 159 32.37 -0.97 29.38
C ASN A 159 31.33 0.08 29.81
N LYS A 160 31.79 1.16 30.47
CA LYS A 160 30.93 2.28 30.87
C LYS A 160 30.41 3.06 29.67
N GLU A 161 31.25 3.36 28.68
CA GLU A 161 30.86 4.05 27.45
C GLU A 161 29.85 3.26 26.62
N PHE A 162 30.06 1.94 26.51
CA PHE A 162 29.11 1.04 25.83
C PHE A 162 27.77 0.98 26.57
N SER A 163 27.78 0.82 27.89
CA SER A 163 26.55 0.82 28.71
C SER A 163 25.81 2.16 28.61
N GLN A 164 26.52 3.29 28.62
CA GLN A 164 25.92 4.61 28.43
C GLN A 164 25.28 4.74 27.04
N THR A 165 25.95 4.26 25.99
CA THR A 165 25.42 4.31 24.62
C THR A 165 24.19 3.43 24.44
N LYS A 166 24.13 2.27 25.11
CA LYS A 166 22.92 1.42 25.19
C LYS A 166 21.75 2.16 25.84
N ASN A 167 22.01 2.81 26.98
CA ASN A 167 20.99 3.63 27.66
C ASN A 167 20.49 4.79 26.80
N GLU A 168 21.39 5.45 26.04
CA GLU A 168 20.99 6.49 25.08
C GLU A 168 20.07 5.93 23.98
N SER A 169 20.37 4.74 23.44
CA SER A 169 19.52 4.06 22.46
C SER A 169 18.12 3.80 23.01
N GLN A 170 18.04 3.25 24.23
CA GLN A 170 16.76 2.99 24.89
C GLN A 170 15.97 4.29 25.15
N LEU A 171 16.65 5.37 25.54
CA LEU A 171 16.00 6.66 25.74
C LEU A 171 15.37 7.19 24.44
N ILE A 172 16.08 7.06 23.31
CA ILE A 172 15.56 7.43 21.99
C ILE A 172 14.35 6.55 21.63
N ALA A 173 14.44 5.24 21.85
CA ALA A 173 13.34 4.31 21.59
C ALA A 173 12.06 4.69 22.36
N TRP A 174 12.16 4.91 23.67
CA TRP A 174 11.03 5.34 24.50
C TRP A 174 10.52 6.72 24.09
N GLY A 175 11.41 7.65 23.71
CA GLY A 175 11.04 8.94 23.16
C GLY A 175 10.20 8.82 21.88
N LEU A 176 10.58 7.93 20.95
CA LEU A 176 9.82 7.66 19.73
C LEU A 176 8.45 7.03 20.03
N VAL A 177 8.38 6.09 20.97
CA VAL A 177 7.10 5.47 21.40
C VAL A 177 6.18 6.52 22.00
N LEU A 178 6.64 7.28 22.99
CA LEU A 178 5.84 8.32 23.64
C LEU A 178 5.42 9.41 22.64
N GLY A 179 6.34 9.84 21.78
CA GLY A 179 6.05 10.79 20.71
C GLY A 179 4.96 10.28 19.77
N LEU A 180 5.05 9.03 19.32
CA LEU A 180 4.03 8.40 18.47
C LEU A 180 2.67 8.35 19.15
N VAL A 181 2.60 7.96 20.43
CA VAL A 181 1.36 7.88 21.20
C VAL A 181 0.74 9.27 21.38
N ILE A 182 1.55 10.27 21.76
CA ILE A 182 1.08 11.66 21.96
C ILE A 182 0.57 12.24 20.65
N VAL A 183 1.34 12.10 19.57
CA VAL A 183 0.96 12.60 18.24
C VAL A 183 -0.32 11.91 17.76
N SER A 184 -0.41 10.58 17.87
CA SER A 184 -1.61 9.82 17.49
C SER A 184 -2.83 10.26 18.30
N THR A 185 -2.68 10.40 19.62
CA THR A 185 -3.76 10.85 20.50
C THR A 185 -4.20 12.26 20.13
N PHE A 186 -3.26 13.19 19.95
CA PHE A 186 -3.56 14.55 19.52
C PHE A 186 -4.29 14.58 18.18
N PHE A 187 -3.82 13.83 17.18
CA PHE A 187 -4.48 13.75 15.88
C PHE A 187 -5.89 13.17 15.98
N VAL A 188 -6.08 12.08 16.71
CA VAL A 188 -7.40 11.46 16.91
C VAL A 188 -8.32 12.41 17.66
N THR A 189 -7.85 13.05 18.72
CA THR A 189 -8.62 14.02 19.52
C THR A 189 -9.02 15.23 18.69
N VAL A 190 -8.10 15.83 17.93
CA VAL A 190 -8.42 16.95 17.00
C VAL A 190 -9.40 16.48 15.93
N TYR A 191 -9.20 15.30 15.35
CA TYR A 191 -10.12 14.75 14.36
C TYR A 191 -11.53 14.58 14.94
N ARG A 192 -11.65 14.02 16.15
CA ARG A 192 -12.93 13.83 16.86
C ARG A 192 -13.58 15.14 17.30
N LEU A 193 -12.80 16.15 17.72
CA LEU A 193 -13.31 17.45 18.13
C LEU A 193 -13.72 18.33 16.94
N CYS A 194 -12.99 18.26 15.82
CA CYS A 194 -13.26 19.07 14.63
C CYS A 194 -14.26 18.41 13.67
N LEU A 195 -14.44 17.09 13.72
CA LEU A 195 -15.44 16.34 12.94
C LEU A 195 -16.37 15.62 13.93
N PRO A 196 -17.45 16.27 14.40
CA PRO A 196 -18.45 15.63 15.23
C PRO A 196 -19.22 14.61 14.39
N ILE A 197 -18.66 13.40 14.30
CA ILE A 197 -19.33 12.24 13.71
C ILE A 197 -19.85 11.43 14.90
N ASP A 198 -21.17 11.41 15.07
CA ASP A 198 -21.83 10.56 16.04
C ASP A 198 -21.43 9.09 15.79
N PRO A 199 -20.81 8.40 16.76
CA PRO A 199 -20.24 7.06 16.54
C PRO A 199 -21.29 5.97 16.25
N LYS A 200 -22.58 6.28 16.42
CA LYS A 200 -23.71 5.36 16.20
C LYS A 200 -24.54 5.65 14.94
N LEU A 201 -24.38 6.82 14.33
CA LEU A 201 -25.16 7.23 13.17
C LEU A 201 -24.18 7.60 12.05
N GLN A 202 -24.10 6.75 11.03
CA GLN A 202 -23.37 7.09 9.81
C GLN A 202 -24.06 8.29 9.18
N GLY A 203 -23.43 9.47 9.27
CA GLY A 203 -23.98 10.70 8.70
C GLY A 203 -24.10 10.64 7.18
N GLU A 204 -24.81 11.60 6.60
CA GLU A 204 -25.10 11.69 5.16
C GLU A 204 -23.85 11.53 4.28
N TYR A 205 -22.72 12.09 4.70
CA TYR A 205 -21.44 11.97 3.99
C TYR A 205 -20.93 10.51 3.91
N ALA A 206 -21.08 9.73 4.98
CA ALA A 206 -20.66 8.32 5.00
C ALA A 206 -21.59 7.45 4.14
N PHE A 207 -22.88 7.77 4.09
CA PHE A 207 -23.83 7.12 3.19
C PHE A 207 -23.46 7.38 1.72
N GLN A 208 -23.21 8.65 1.35
CA GLN A 208 -22.84 9.02 -0.02
C GLN A 208 -21.53 8.38 -0.48
N GLU A 209 -20.52 8.29 0.39
CA GLU A 209 -19.25 7.60 0.06
C GLU A 209 -19.49 6.10 -0.16
N TYR A 210 -20.28 5.45 0.70
CA TYR A 210 -20.64 4.04 0.55
C TYR A 210 -21.48 3.76 -0.70
N GLU A 211 -22.47 4.60 -0.99
CA GLU A 211 -23.31 4.50 -2.19
C GLU A 211 -22.46 4.62 -3.47
N ALA A 212 -21.57 5.61 -3.53
CA ALA A 212 -20.68 5.81 -4.68
C ALA A 212 -19.76 4.60 -4.90
N ASP A 213 -19.14 4.08 -3.84
CA ASP A 213 -18.29 2.89 -3.92
C ASP A 213 -19.06 1.66 -4.43
N LYS A 214 -20.29 1.47 -3.95
CA LYS A 214 -21.16 0.36 -4.40
C LYS A 214 -21.63 0.54 -5.84
N ALA A 215 -21.99 1.75 -6.25
CA ALA A 215 -22.43 2.04 -7.61
C ALA A 215 -21.31 1.74 -8.63
N VAL A 216 -20.07 2.17 -8.34
CA VAL A 216 -18.91 1.88 -9.21
C VAL A 216 -18.60 0.38 -9.26
N ALA A 217 -18.67 -0.32 -8.11
CA ALA A 217 -18.45 -1.75 -8.06
C ALA A 217 -19.47 -2.53 -8.92
N LEU A 218 -20.76 -2.23 -8.76
CA LEU A 218 -21.85 -2.84 -9.54
C LEU A 218 -21.74 -2.53 -11.03
N PHE A 219 -21.38 -1.29 -11.38
CA PHE A 219 -21.15 -0.92 -12.77
C PHE A 219 -20.01 -1.74 -13.39
N ASN A 220 -18.86 -1.83 -12.72
CA ASN A 220 -17.72 -2.61 -13.18
C ASN A 220 -18.04 -4.11 -13.26
N GLU A 221 -18.87 -4.62 -12.36
CA GLU A 221 -19.36 -6.01 -12.39
C GLU A 221 -20.21 -6.27 -13.64
N LYS A 222 -21.07 -5.33 -14.04
CA LYS A 222 -21.90 -5.44 -15.25
C LYS A 222 -21.15 -5.20 -16.55
N VAL A 223 -20.12 -4.35 -16.56
CA VAL A 223 -19.33 -4.04 -17.77
C VAL A 223 -18.52 -5.25 -18.25
N LYS A 224 -17.94 -6.03 -17.33
CA LYS A 224 -17.10 -7.20 -17.67
C LYS A 224 -17.83 -8.24 -18.54
N PRO A 225 -19.00 -8.78 -18.15
CA PRO A 225 -19.69 -9.79 -18.95
C PRO A 225 -20.19 -9.25 -20.29
N LEU A 226 -20.58 -7.97 -20.36
CA LEU A 226 -20.92 -7.33 -21.65
C LEU A 226 -19.72 -7.30 -22.59
N ALA A 227 -18.56 -6.86 -22.09
CA ALA A 227 -17.32 -6.84 -22.88
C ALA A 227 -16.89 -8.25 -23.32
N GLU A 228 -17.06 -9.25 -22.46
CA GLU A 228 -16.80 -10.66 -22.81
C GLU A 228 -17.77 -11.20 -23.86
N GLN A 229 -19.06 -10.86 -23.78
CA GLN A 229 -20.06 -11.26 -24.75
C GLN A 229 -19.78 -10.66 -26.12
N ASP A 230 -19.48 -9.36 -26.18
CA ASP A 230 -19.11 -8.67 -27.43
C ASP A 230 -17.81 -9.24 -28.02
N ALA A 231 -16.83 -9.57 -27.18
CA ALA A 231 -15.59 -10.20 -27.62
C ALA A 231 -15.84 -11.59 -28.20
N LYS A 232 -16.67 -12.42 -27.56
CA LYS A 232 -17.05 -13.75 -28.09
C LYS A 232 -17.74 -13.63 -29.44
N GLN A 233 -18.76 -12.77 -29.55
CA GLN A 233 -19.47 -12.55 -30.81
C GLN A 233 -18.52 -12.08 -31.92
N LEU A 234 -17.59 -11.18 -31.61
CA LEU A 234 -16.58 -10.72 -32.58
C LEU A 234 -15.70 -11.88 -33.05
N ILE A 235 -15.16 -12.68 -32.13
CA ILE A 235 -14.28 -13.81 -32.47
C ILE A 235 -15.04 -14.86 -33.28
N ASP A 236 -16.24 -15.26 -32.85
CA ASP A 236 -17.07 -16.24 -33.57
C ASP A 236 -17.38 -15.75 -34.99
N SER A 237 -17.72 -14.47 -35.15
CA SER A 237 -17.97 -13.88 -36.48
C SER A 237 -16.73 -13.88 -37.38
N LEU A 238 -15.53 -13.71 -36.83
CA LEU A 238 -14.28 -13.77 -37.59
C LEU A 238 -13.94 -15.20 -38.00
N PHE A 239 -14.16 -16.17 -37.11
CA PHE A 239 -13.93 -17.58 -37.42
C PHE A 239 -14.90 -18.10 -38.48
N GLU A 240 -16.19 -17.74 -38.40
CA GLU A 240 -17.15 -18.07 -39.46
C GLU A 240 -16.82 -17.35 -40.78
N LYS A 241 -16.42 -16.08 -40.75
CA LYS A 241 -16.05 -15.34 -41.97
C LYS A 241 -14.86 -15.94 -42.73
N TYR A 242 -13.93 -16.59 -42.04
CA TYR A 242 -12.74 -17.19 -42.65
C TYR A 242 -12.72 -18.72 -42.56
N LYS A 243 -13.90 -19.35 -42.38
CA LYS A 243 -14.06 -20.80 -42.23
C LYS A 243 -13.56 -21.61 -43.43
N ASP A 244 -13.61 -21.02 -44.62
CA ASP A 244 -13.20 -21.67 -45.87
C ASP A 244 -11.67 -21.73 -46.05
N LYS A 245 -10.89 -21.13 -45.14
CA LYS A 245 -9.42 -21.16 -45.19
C LYS A 245 -8.86 -22.34 -44.40
N ASN A 246 -7.67 -22.80 -44.79
CA ASN A 246 -6.88 -23.73 -43.97
C ASN A 246 -6.68 -23.13 -42.57
N HIS A 247 -6.77 -23.95 -41.51
CA HIS A 247 -6.70 -23.53 -40.11
C HIS A 247 -5.51 -22.60 -39.81
N VAL A 248 -4.33 -22.85 -40.41
CA VAL A 248 -3.15 -22.00 -40.21
C VAL A 248 -3.33 -20.60 -40.82
N GLU A 249 -3.90 -20.52 -42.03
CA GLU A 249 -4.13 -19.23 -42.71
C GLU A 249 -5.36 -18.50 -42.13
N GLN A 250 -6.36 -19.24 -41.65
CA GLN A 250 -7.49 -18.70 -40.91
C GLN A 250 -7.01 -17.96 -39.65
N ILE A 251 -6.20 -18.61 -38.81
CA ILE A 251 -5.64 -18.00 -37.59
C ILE A 251 -4.80 -16.76 -37.94
N ARG A 252 -3.92 -16.86 -38.93
CA ARG A 252 -3.03 -15.75 -39.34
C ARG A 252 -3.82 -14.51 -39.78
N VAL A 253 -4.90 -14.71 -40.53
CA VAL A 253 -5.74 -13.61 -41.02
C VAL A 253 -6.56 -13.01 -39.89
N ILE A 254 -7.11 -13.84 -38.99
CA ILE A 254 -7.85 -13.36 -37.81
C ILE A 254 -6.92 -12.56 -36.90
N GLU A 255 -5.70 -13.02 -36.67
CA GLU A 255 -4.69 -12.32 -35.88
C GLU A 255 -4.37 -10.93 -36.46
N ASP A 256 -4.13 -10.82 -37.77
CA ASP A 256 -3.90 -9.54 -38.45
C ASP A 256 -5.11 -8.59 -38.31
N GLN A 257 -6.33 -9.12 -38.40
CA GLN A 257 -7.55 -8.33 -38.18
C GLN A 257 -7.69 -7.85 -36.73
N LEU A 258 -7.36 -8.69 -35.75
CA LEU A 258 -7.37 -8.30 -34.34
C LEU A 258 -6.31 -7.24 -34.04
N LYS A 259 -5.11 -7.36 -34.60
CA LYS A 259 -4.06 -6.33 -34.45
C LYS A 259 -4.50 -4.97 -35.00
N LYS A 260 -5.23 -4.96 -36.12
CA LYS A 260 -5.79 -3.73 -36.71
C LYS A 260 -6.93 -3.14 -35.87
N MET A 261 -7.81 -3.98 -35.32
CA MET A 261 -8.93 -3.52 -34.49
C MET A 261 -8.50 -3.09 -33.09
N PHE A 262 -7.47 -3.72 -32.52
CA PHE A 262 -7.00 -3.49 -31.14
C PHE A 262 -5.52 -3.08 -31.12
N PRO A 263 -5.18 -1.87 -31.59
CA PRO A 263 -3.78 -1.49 -31.85
C PRO A 263 -2.93 -1.40 -30.59
N ARG A 264 -3.51 -1.10 -29.41
CA ARG A 264 -2.79 -1.14 -28.12
C ARG A 264 -2.30 -2.54 -27.77
N HIS A 265 -3.10 -3.57 -28.07
CA HIS A 265 -2.69 -4.97 -27.87
C HIS A 265 -1.72 -5.47 -28.95
N ALA A 266 -1.52 -4.68 -30.03
CA ALA A 266 -0.54 -4.93 -31.08
C ALA A 266 0.78 -4.12 -30.91
N GLY A 267 0.95 -3.41 -29.79
CA GLY A 267 2.17 -2.64 -29.48
C GLY A 267 2.11 -1.14 -29.78
N VAL A 268 0.98 -0.63 -30.29
CA VAL A 268 0.78 0.82 -30.53
C VAL A 268 0.19 1.48 -29.27
N LEU A 269 1.06 1.86 -28.33
CA LEU A 269 0.67 2.34 -26.98
C LEU A 269 -0.21 3.60 -27.00
N ASN A 270 -0.02 4.49 -27.97
CA ASN A 270 -0.77 5.75 -28.09
C ASN A 270 -2.04 5.64 -28.97
N GLY A 271 -2.37 4.46 -29.50
CA GLY A 271 -3.55 4.26 -30.33
C GLY A 271 -4.87 4.20 -29.54
N PRO A 272 -6.04 4.22 -30.21
CA PRO A 272 -7.32 3.94 -29.56
C PRO A 272 -7.40 2.48 -29.09
N TYR A 273 -8.22 2.18 -28.08
CA TYR A 273 -8.42 0.79 -27.64
C TYR A 273 -9.10 -0.07 -28.70
N ARG A 274 -10.00 0.51 -29.49
CA ARG A 274 -10.70 -0.13 -30.60
C ARG A 274 -10.76 0.82 -31.80
N VAL A 275 -10.56 0.31 -32.99
CA VAL A 275 -10.83 1.01 -34.25
C VAL A 275 -12.09 0.42 -34.86
N GLU A 276 -13.17 1.20 -34.93
CA GLU A 276 -14.38 0.80 -35.67
C GLU A 276 -14.10 0.86 -37.18
N LYS A 277 -14.46 -0.20 -37.91
CA LYS A 277 -14.35 -0.20 -39.37
C LYS A 277 -15.49 0.62 -39.99
N PRO A 278 -15.25 1.37 -41.08
CA PRO A 278 -16.31 2.11 -41.78
C PRO A 278 -17.39 1.24 -42.46
N ASP A 279 -17.12 -0.04 -42.75
CA ASP A 279 -17.98 -0.85 -43.64
C ASP A 279 -18.63 -2.07 -42.97
N THR A 280 -19.06 -1.94 -41.72
CA THR A 280 -19.99 -2.93 -41.16
C THR A 280 -20.99 -2.20 -40.27
N LYS A 281 -22.09 -1.74 -40.88
CA LYS A 281 -23.37 -1.64 -40.18
C LYS A 281 -23.74 -3.05 -39.71
N MET A 282 -23.19 -3.43 -38.57
CA MET A 282 -23.78 -4.47 -37.75
C MET A 282 -25.08 -3.84 -37.27
N ASN A 283 -26.22 -4.33 -37.78
CA ASN A 283 -27.52 -4.04 -37.20
C ASN A 283 -27.52 -4.64 -35.79
N VAL A 284 -26.94 -3.91 -34.85
CA VAL A 284 -27.31 -4.01 -33.45
C VAL A 284 -28.72 -3.42 -33.40
N PRO A 285 -29.75 -4.19 -32.99
CA PRO A 285 -31.05 -3.61 -32.72
C PRO A 285 -30.83 -2.46 -31.74
N ALA A 286 -31.27 -1.26 -32.10
CA ALA A 286 -31.24 -0.11 -31.22
C ALA A 286 -31.80 -0.53 -29.85
N PRO A 287 -31.18 -0.11 -28.73
CA PRO A 287 -31.80 -0.32 -27.43
C PRO A 287 -33.17 0.33 -27.51
N SER A 288 -34.22 -0.46 -27.25
CA SER A 288 -35.56 0.06 -27.10
C SER A 288 -35.49 1.13 -26.02
N HIS A 289 -35.57 2.39 -26.42
CA HIS A 289 -36.00 3.45 -25.54
C HIS A 289 -37.44 3.11 -25.14
N ALA A 290 -37.59 2.34 -24.07
CA ALA A 290 -38.76 2.45 -23.23
C ALA A 290 -38.58 3.75 -22.46
N SER A 291 -39.08 4.84 -23.04
CA SER A 291 -39.49 6.00 -22.26
C SER A 291 -40.61 5.54 -21.34
N GLU A 292 -40.27 5.12 -20.12
CA GLU A 292 -41.20 5.22 -19.01
C GLU A 292 -40.95 6.58 -18.38
N ASP A 293 -41.76 7.55 -18.83
CA ASP A 293 -41.94 8.82 -18.15
C ASP A 293 -42.49 8.52 -16.75
N VAL A 294 -41.62 8.49 -15.74
CA VAL A 294 -42.05 8.54 -14.34
C VAL A 294 -42.42 10.00 -14.05
N GLU A 295 -43.69 10.28 -14.30
CA GLU A 295 -44.39 11.51 -13.94
C GLU A 295 -44.25 11.77 -12.43
N LEU A 296 -43.52 12.84 -12.08
CA LEU A 296 -43.38 13.31 -10.71
C LEU A 296 -44.64 14.10 -10.33
N GLN A 297 -45.67 13.42 -9.81
CA GLN A 297 -46.82 14.12 -9.20
C GLN A 297 -46.45 14.64 -7.81
N PRO A 298 -46.71 15.92 -7.50
CA PRO A 298 -46.49 16.48 -6.16
C PRO A 298 -47.68 16.13 -5.26
N MET A 299 -47.44 15.39 -4.17
CA MET A 299 -48.40 15.31 -3.06
C MET A 299 -48.18 16.49 -2.11
N LEU A 300 -49.02 17.50 -2.27
CA LEU A 300 -49.29 18.55 -1.29
C LEU A 300 -50.73 18.38 -0.77
N ASP A 301 -50.87 18.59 0.55
CA ASP A 301 -52.07 18.68 1.40
C ASP A 301 -52.79 17.36 1.71
N THR A 302 -53.07 17.00 2.97
CA THR A 302 -53.91 17.80 3.87
C THR A 302 -53.70 17.36 5.33
N ILE A 303 -53.36 18.31 6.21
CA ILE A 303 -53.55 18.18 7.65
C ILE A 303 -55.01 18.57 7.94
N HIS A 304 -55.80 17.64 8.46
CA HIS A 304 -57.02 17.97 9.19
C HIS A 304 -57.29 16.91 10.27
N ALA A 305 -57.66 17.43 11.45
CA ALA A 305 -58.03 16.80 12.72
C ALA A 305 -56.87 16.47 13.68
#